data_AF-A0A852W045-F1
#
_entry.id   AF-A0A852W045-F1
#
_cell.length_a   1.000
_cell.length_b   1.000
_cell.length_c   1.000
_cell.angle_alpha   90.00
_cell.angle_beta   90.00
_cell.angle_gamma   90.00
#
_symmetry.space_group_name_H-M   'P 1'
#
loop_
_entity.id
_entity.type
_entity.pdbx_description
1 polymer ?
#
loop_
_entity_poly.entity_id
_entity_poly.type
_entity_poly.pdbx_seq_one_letter_code
_entity_poly.pdbx_strand_id
1 'polypeptide(L)'
;MATVAIGQDGVAVAGRPPSRSDATLVVDLGARFALTENPAGDDDLAAAVLRSLRPPVPHWRDAAARFWGLTRDIPGMPDGLVVNATSPDGADRISIGDGTRRYVLSGPADLLAGVFSGADDFLAALAAGLRVQGTLSQLSVMTAASWKVRFDV
;
A
#
# COMPACT_ATOMS: atom_id res chain seq x y z
N MET A 1 12.72 13.32 -7.96
CA MET A 1 12.45 13.10 -9.41
C MET A 1 13.20 11.85 -9.84
N ALA A 2 12.58 11.02 -10.66
CA ALA A 2 13.19 9.82 -11.22
C ALA A 2 12.97 9.79 -12.73
N THR A 3 13.85 9.11 -13.44
CA THR A 3 13.76 8.85 -14.88
C THR A 3 13.68 7.36 -15.08
N VAL A 4 12.68 6.95 -15.87
CA VAL A 4 12.45 5.55 -16.21
C VAL A 4 12.73 5.38 -17.69
N ALA A 5 13.70 4.54 -18.03
CA ALA A 5 13.98 4.14 -19.40
C ALA A 5 13.47 2.72 -19.63
N ILE A 6 12.63 2.54 -20.64
CA ILE A 6 12.02 1.25 -20.99
C ILE A 6 12.63 0.80 -22.31
N GLY A 7 13.33 -0.33 -22.30
CA GLY A 7 13.95 -0.95 -23.46
C GLY A 7 13.57 -2.41 -23.60
N GLN A 8 14.08 -3.08 -24.64
CA GLN A 8 13.84 -4.51 -24.85
C GLN A 8 14.44 -5.39 -23.74
N ASP A 9 15.54 -4.92 -23.13
CA ASP A 9 16.25 -5.65 -22.08
C ASP A 9 15.69 -5.37 -20.67
N GLY A 10 14.65 -4.53 -20.56
CA GLY A 10 13.96 -4.24 -19.30
C GLY A 10 13.79 -2.76 -18.98
N VAL A 11 13.68 -2.45 -17.68
CA VAL A 11 13.40 -1.12 -17.15
C VAL A 11 14.57 -0.63 -16.30
N ALA A 12 15.10 0.55 -16.61
CA ALA A 12 16.15 1.20 -15.84
C ALA A 12 15.61 2.46 -15.14
N VAL A 13 15.99 2.67 -13.88
CA VAL A 13 15.57 3.84 -13.08
C VAL A 13 16.80 4.65 -12.66
N ALA A 14 16.77 5.96 -12.92
CA ALA A 14 17.84 6.89 -12.57
C ALA A 14 17.30 8.09 -11.79
N GLY A 15 18.08 8.62 -10.85
CA GLY A 15 17.72 9.82 -10.07
C GLY A 15 17.99 11.15 -10.79
N ARG A 16 18.52 11.11 -12.02
CA ARG A 16 18.86 12.30 -12.81
C ARG A 16 17.94 12.42 -14.03
N PRO A 17 17.33 13.60 -14.28
CA PRO A 17 16.53 13.82 -15.48
C PRO A 17 17.37 13.67 -16.75
N PRO A 18 16.80 13.14 -17.83
CA PRO A 18 17.43 13.21 -19.14
C PRO A 18 17.35 14.65 -19.65
N SER A 19 18.15 14.97 -20.69
CA SER A 19 18.01 16.24 -21.42
C SER A 19 16.68 16.35 -22.16
N ARG A 20 16.03 15.21 -22.48
CA ARG A 20 14.72 15.12 -23.10
C ARG A 20 14.00 13.86 -22.61
N SER A 21 12.71 13.99 -22.28
CA SER A 21 11.81 12.87 -21.99
C SER A 21 10.77 12.71 -23.10
N ASP A 22 10.37 11.47 -23.35
CA ASP A 22 9.26 11.15 -24.26
C ASP A 22 7.90 11.38 -23.59
N ALA A 23 7.84 11.20 -22.27
CA ALA A 23 6.70 11.55 -21.44
C ALA A 23 7.15 12.02 -20.03
N THR A 24 6.35 12.90 -19.41
CA THR A 24 6.55 13.40 -18.05
C THR A 24 5.24 13.27 -17.27
N LEU A 25 5.33 12.68 -16.08
CA LEU A 25 4.21 12.53 -15.15
C LEU A 25 4.53 13.21 -13.83
N VAL A 26 3.56 13.91 -13.26
CA VAL A 26 3.62 14.42 -11.88
C VAL A 26 2.58 13.66 -11.07
N VAL A 27 3.05 12.96 -10.03
CA VAL A 27 2.25 11.99 -9.27
C VAL A 27 2.43 12.20 -7.77
N ASP A 28 1.37 11.92 -7.03
CA ASP A 28 1.37 11.90 -5.57
C ASP A 28 1.72 10.49 -5.05
N LEU A 29 2.87 10.37 -4.39
CA LEU A 29 3.34 9.13 -3.78
C LEU A 29 2.46 8.66 -2.60
N GLY A 30 1.80 9.60 -1.92
CA GLY A 30 0.87 9.33 -0.82
C GLY A 30 -0.52 8.91 -1.27
N ALA A 31 -0.86 9.13 -2.54
CA ALA A 31 -2.15 8.80 -3.13
C ALA A 31 -2.03 7.72 -4.23
N ARG A 32 -1.20 6.68 -4.00
CA ARG A 32 -0.93 5.58 -4.94
C ARG A 32 -0.61 6.07 -6.36
N PHE A 33 0.33 7.01 -6.47
CA PHE A 33 0.74 7.60 -7.74
C PHE A 33 -0.41 8.26 -8.52
N ALA A 34 -1.42 8.82 -7.83
CA ALA A 34 -2.45 9.62 -8.48
C ALA A 34 -1.80 10.80 -9.22
N LEU A 35 -2.25 11.07 -10.45
CA LEU A 35 -1.79 12.22 -11.21
C LEU A 35 -2.22 13.50 -10.52
N THR A 36 -1.27 14.42 -10.33
CA THR A 36 -1.55 15.77 -9.80
C THR A 36 -1.67 16.80 -10.92
N GLU A 37 -1.15 16.47 -12.10
CA GLU A 37 -1.13 17.30 -13.30
C GLU A 37 -1.43 16.44 -14.54
N ASN A 38 -1.82 17.09 -15.64
CA ASN A 38 -1.94 16.40 -16.91
C ASN A 38 -0.55 15.94 -17.38
N PRO A 39 -0.40 14.69 -17.83
CA PRO A 39 0.85 14.22 -18.41
C PRO A 39 1.26 15.09 -19.61
N ALA A 40 2.57 15.22 -19.81
CA ALA A 40 3.12 15.91 -20.97
C ALA A 40 3.91 14.92 -21.83
N GLY A 41 3.83 15.06 -23.16
CA GLY A 41 4.52 14.19 -24.12
C GLY A 41 3.60 13.12 -24.70
N ASP A 42 4.11 11.89 -24.81
CA ASP A 42 3.38 10.74 -25.35
C ASP A 42 2.34 10.20 -24.33
N ASP A 43 1.06 10.32 -24.68
CA ASP A 43 -0.07 9.91 -23.83
C ASP A 43 -0.14 8.39 -23.61
N ASP A 44 0.20 7.59 -24.63
CA ASP A 44 0.15 6.13 -24.54
C ASP A 44 1.25 5.61 -23.62
N LEU A 45 2.45 6.19 -23.74
CA LEU A 45 3.57 5.91 -22.85
C LEU A 45 3.25 6.33 -21.42
N ALA A 46 2.72 7.54 -21.22
CA ALA A 46 2.31 8.03 -19.90
C ALA A 46 1.26 7.10 -19.26
N ALA A 47 0.24 6.69 -20.02
CA ALA A 47 -0.79 5.78 -19.54
C ALA A 47 -0.22 4.39 -19.19
N ALA A 48 0.72 3.86 -19.99
CA ALA A 48 1.36 2.58 -19.74
C ALA A 48 2.24 2.61 -18.46
N VAL A 49 3.03 3.67 -18.28
CA VAL A 49 3.83 3.87 -17.06
C VAL A 49 2.92 3.98 -15.84
N LEU A 50 1.85 4.76 -15.92
CA LEU A 50 0.92 4.94 -14.81
C LEU A 50 0.24 3.63 -14.40
N ARG A 51 -0.19 2.81 -15.36
CA ARG A 51 -0.73 1.46 -15.08
C ARG A 51 0.29 0.57 -14.38
N SER A 52 1.56 0.67 -14.76
CA SER A 52 2.65 -0.10 -14.16
C SER A 52 2.95 0.35 -12.73
N LEU A 53 2.84 1.65 -12.44
CA LEU A 53 3.00 2.21 -11.10
C LEU A 53 1.80 1.92 -10.17
N ARG A 54 0.65 1.56 -10.73
CA ARG A 54 -0.61 1.36 -9.99
C ARG A 54 -1.16 -0.05 -10.22
N PRO A 55 -0.42 -1.10 -9.79
CA PRO A 55 -0.93 -2.46 -9.89
C PRO A 55 -2.25 -2.59 -9.12
N PRO A 56 -3.20 -3.39 -9.60
CA PRO A 56 -4.48 -3.58 -8.92
C PRO A 56 -4.24 -4.20 -7.53
N VAL A 57 -4.87 -3.63 -6.51
CA VAL A 57 -4.84 -4.18 -5.16
C VAL A 57 -5.89 -5.29 -5.03
N PRO A 58 -5.58 -6.40 -4.31
CA PRO A 58 -6.56 -7.45 -4.05
C PRO A 58 -7.68 -6.94 -3.13
N HIS A 59 -8.76 -7.71 -3.03
CA HIS A 59 -9.80 -7.43 -2.06
C HIS A 59 -9.22 -7.42 -0.62
N TRP A 60 -9.69 -6.50 0.22
CA TRP A 60 -9.09 -6.23 1.54
C TRP A 60 -9.03 -7.46 2.45
N ARG A 61 -9.98 -8.40 2.33
CA ARG A 61 -9.96 -9.66 3.09
C ARG A 61 -8.79 -10.55 2.71
N ASP A 62 -8.58 -10.74 1.42
CA ASP A 62 -7.52 -11.59 0.89
C ASP A 62 -6.16 -10.94 1.19
N ALA A 63 -6.09 -9.61 1.05
CA ALA A 63 -4.95 -8.81 1.46
C ALA A 63 -4.64 -9.02 2.95
N ALA A 64 -5.63 -8.91 3.83
CA ALA A 64 -5.45 -9.08 5.28
C ALA A 64 -5.02 -10.51 5.65
N ALA A 65 -5.61 -11.52 5.02
CA ALA A 65 -5.23 -12.92 5.24
C ALA A 65 -3.77 -13.17 4.81
N ARG A 66 -3.36 -12.65 3.64
CA ARG A 66 -1.99 -12.72 3.16
C ARG A 66 -1.02 -11.97 4.06
N PHE A 67 -1.36 -10.72 4.43
CA PHE A 67 -0.59 -9.91 5.37
C PHE A 67 -0.33 -10.68 6.66
N TRP A 68 -1.39 -11.25 7.25
CA TRP A 68 -1.26 -12.05 8.46
C TRP A 68 -0.35 -13.26 8.26
N GLY A 69 -0.53 -14.01 7.17
CA GLY A 69 0.31 -15.16 6.86
C GLY A 69 1.81 -14.83 6.74
N LEU A 70 2.15 -13.64 6.23
CA LEU A 70 3.54 -13.19 6.06
C LEU A 70 4.17 -12.63 7.35
N THR A 71 3.35 -12.16 8.28
CA THR A 71 3.81 -11.32 9.39
C THR A 71 3.54 -11.90 10.77
N ARG A 72 2.62 -12.86 10.93
CA ARG A 72 2.22 -13.45 12.24
C ARG A 72 3.38 -13.92 13.11
N ASP A 73 4.48 -14.36 12.52
CA ASP A 73 5.63 -14.92 13.24
C ASP A 73 6.70 -13.86 13.59
N ILE A 74 6.46 -12.59 13.27
CA ILE A 74 7.34 -11.48 13.68
C ILE A 74 7.27 -11.32 15.21
N PRO A 75 8.40 -11.29 15.93
CA PRO A 75 8.42 -11.11 17.37
C PRO A 75 7.66 -9.85 17.82
N GLY A 76 6.73 -10.02 18.76
CA GLY A 76 5.90 -8.92 19.29
C GLY A 76 4.63 -8.66 18.50
N MET A 77 4.34 -9.43 17.44
CA MET A 77 3.05 -9.36 16.77
C MET A 77 1.91 -9.69 17.75
N PRO A 78 0.74 -9.05 17.59
CA PRO A 78 -0.47 -9.45 18.30
C PRO A 78 -0.80 -10.92 18.03
N ASP A 79 -1.56 -11.56 18.92
CA ASP A 79 -1.99 -12.96 18.73
C ASP A 79 -3.23 -13.07 17.83
N GLY A 80 -3.85 -11.93 17.50
CA GLY A 80 -4.95 -11.85 16.54
C GLY A 80 -5.15 -10.44 16.00
N LEU A 81 -5.72 -10.38 14.79
CA LEU A 81 -6.04 -9.17 14.06
C LEU A 81 -7.54 -9.12 13.78
N VAL A 82 -8.20 -8.04 14.21
CA VAL A 82 -9.58 -7.74 13.84
C VAL A 82 -9.55 -6.61 12.82
N VAL A 83 -10.24 -6.80 11.70
CA VAL A 83 -10.34 -5.77 10.66
C VAL A 83 -11.81 -5.41 10.48
N ASN A 84 -12.14 -4.14 10.65
CA ASN A 84 -13.46 -3.57 10.39
C ASN A 84 -13.37 -2.68 9.14
N ALA A 85 -13.88 -3.17 8.03
CA ALA A 85 -13.91 -2.43 6.78
C ALA A 85 -15.23 -1.67 6.62
N THR A 86 -15.16 -0.44 6.13
CA THR A 86 -16.33 0.32 5.69
C THR A 86 -16.29 0.52 4.18
N SER A 87 -17.42 0.31 3.53
CA SER A 87 -17.61 0.50 2.09
C SER A 87 -18.95 1.19 1.84
N PRO A 88 -19.21 1.71 0.62
CA PRO A 88 -20.53 2.24 0.25
C PRO A 88 -21.67 1.23 0.46
N ASP A 89 -21.37 -0.07 0.29
CA ASP A 89 -22.35 -1.16 0.42
C ASP A 89 -22.59 -1.58 1.88
N GLY A 90 -21.80 -1.04 2.83
CA GLY A 90 -21.94 -1.31 4.25
C GLY A 90 -20.62 -1.57 4.98
N ALA A 91 -20.76 -1.92 6.26
CA ALA A 91 -19.65 -2.28 7.13
C ALA A 91 -19.49 -3.80 7.20
N ASP A 92 -18.24 -4.23 7.28
CA ASP A 92 -17.89 -5.63 7.27
C ASP A 92 -16.69 -5.92 8.18
N ARG A 93 -16.58 -7.15 8.68
CA ARG A 93 -15.59 -7.53 9.68
C ARG A 93 -15.01 -8.91 9.44
N ILE A 94 -13.71 -9.03 9.71
CA ILE A 94 -13.04 -10.33 9.90
C ILE A 94 -12.22 -10.32 11.19
N SER A 95 -11.97 -11.52 11.71
CA SER A 95 -11.01 -11.76 12.79
C SER A 95 -10.07 -12.86 12.30
N ILE A 96 -8.77 -12.61 12.36
CA ILE A 96 -7.71 -13.53 11.94
C ILE A 96 -6.82 -13.81 13.16
N GLY A 97 -6.38 -15.05 13.33
CA GLY A 97 -5.68 -15.49 14.54
C GLY A 97 -6.64 -15.88 15.67
N ASP A 98 -6.13 -16.68 16.60
CA ASP A 98 -6.89 -17.36 17.66
C ASP A 98 -6.61 -16.82 19.06
N GLY A 99 -5.68 -15.87 19.21
CA GLY A 99 -5.30 -15.36 20.52
C GLY A 99 -6.20 -14.28 21.10
N THR A 100 -5.98 -14.03 22.39
CA THR A 100 -6.77 -13.10 23.22
C THR A 100 -6.30 -11.65 23.10
N ARG A 101 -5.01 -11.41 22.78
CA ARG A 101 -4.47 -10.06 22.55
C ARG A 101 -4.71 -9.63 21.11
N ARG A 102 -5.90 -9.06 20.88
CA ARG A 102 -6.31 -8.59 19.56
C ARG A 102 -5.85 -7.16 19.29
N TYR A 103 -5.32 -6.96 18.10
CA TYR A 103 -5.13 -5.63 17.52
C TYR A 103 -6.26 -5.36 16.54
N VAL A 104 -6.84 -4.18 16.58
CA VAL A 104 -7.99 -3.82 15.73
C VAL A 104 -7.58 -2.75 14.73
N LEU A 105 -7.85 -2.99 13.46
CA LEU A 105 -7.75 -2.03 12.36
C LEU A 105 -9.15 -1.72 11.85
N SER A 106 -9.47 -0.44 11.67
CA SER A 106 -10.77 -0.01 11.17
C SER A 106 -10.62 1.12 10.15
N GLY A 107 -11.32 1.06 9.03
CA GLY A 107 -11.24 2.11 8.02
C GLY A 107 -11.90 1.73 6.69
N PRO A 108 -11.78 2.61 5.67
CA PRO A 108 -12.28 2.32 4.33
C PRO A 108 -11.69 1.01 3.77
N ALA A 109 -12.53 0.20 3.13
CA ALA A 109 -12.13 -1.09 2.56
C ALA A 109 -10.95 -0.94 1.57
N ASP A 110 -10.99 0.09 0.72
CA ASP A 110 -9.90 0.36 -0.24
C ASP A 110 -8.59 0.70 0.47
N LEU A 111 -8.63 1.55 1.50
CA LEU A 111 -7.44 1.92 2.28
C LEU A 111 -6.85 0.70 3.01
N LEU A 112 -7.70 -0.15 3.58
CA LEU A 112 -7.28 -1.41 4.20
C LEU A 112 -6.62 -2.35 3.19
N ALA A 113 -7.18 -2.48 1.98
CA ALA A 113 -6.60 -3.29 0.91
C ALA A 113 -5.19 -2.79 0.54
N GLY A 114 -5.02 -1.48 0.37
CA GLY A 114 -3.72 -0.92 0.03
C GLY A 114 -2.68 -1.04 1.15
N VAL A 115 -3.07 -0.85 2.40
CA VAL A 115 -2.18 -1.09 3.56
C VAL A 115 -1.74 -2.56 3.64
N PHE A 116 -2.67 -3.51 3.58
CA PHE A 116 -2.35 -4.93 3.71
C PHE A 116 -1.60 -5.51 2.51
N SER A 117 -1.72 -4.89 1.34
CA SER A 117 -0.94 -5.25 0.15
C SER A 117 0.39 -4.50 0.02
N GLY A 118 0.67 -3.55 0.93
CA GLY A 118 1.86 -2.71 0.89
C GLY A 118 1.78 -1.54 -0.11
N ALA A 119 0.69 -1.39 -0.86
CA ALA A 119 0.50 -0.27 -1.79
C ALA A 119 0.43 1.09 -1.07
N ASP A 120 -0.13 1.15 0.14
CA ASP A 120 -0.17 2.34 0.98
C ASP A 120 0.80 2.23 2.16
N ASP A 121 1.32 3.38 2.59
CA ASP A 121 2.11 3.46 3.82
C ASP A 121 1.19 3.40 5.04
N PHE A 122 1.53 2.54 6.00
CA PHE A 122 0.69 2.31 7.17
C PHE A 122 0.53 3.55 8.06
N LEU A 123 1.60 4.34 8.27
CA LEU A 123 1.55 5.54 9.09
C LEU A 123 0.80 6.67 8.38
N ALA A 124 1.02 6.83 7.07
CA ALA A 124 0.25 7.77 6.25
C ALA A 124 -1.25 7.42 6.26
N ALA A 125 -1.59 6.13 6.23
CA ALA A 125 -2.97 5.66 6.28
C ALA A 125 -3.70 6.09 7.56
N LEU A 126 -2.99 6.24 8.70
CA LEU A 126 -3.60 6.76 9.93
C LEU A 126 -4.14 8.18 9.74
N ALA A 127 -3.39 9.03 9.05
CA ALA A 127 -3.84 10.39 8.71
C ALA A 127 -4.99 10.37 7.69
N ALA A 128 -5.04 9.35 6.81
CA ALA A 128 -6.09 9.16 5.81
C ALA A 128 -7.37 8.48 6.34
N GLY A 129 -7.48 8.25 7.66
CA GLY A 129 -8.69 7.75 8.29
C GLY A 129 -8.65 6.27 8.71
N LEU A 130 -7.51 5.60 8.59
CA LEU A 130 -7.28 4.33 9.27
C LEU A 130 -7.23 4.56 10.78
N ARG A 131 -7.98 3.75 11.53
CA ARG A 131 -8.03 3.79 12.99
C ARG A 131 -7.49 2.48 13.55
N VAL A 132 -6.79 2.61 14.66
CA VAL A 132 -6.16 1.48 15.36
C VAL A 132 -6.65 1.43 16.80
N GLN A 133 -6.85 0.22 17.32
CA GLN A 133 -7.03 -0.01 18.75
C GLN A 133 -6.07 -1.14 19.18
N GLY A 134 -5.19 -0.79 20.10
CA GLY A 134 -4.10 -1.62 20.61
C GLY A 134 -3.11 -0.78 21.39
N THR A 135 -1.95 -1.35 21.71
CA THR A 135 -0.85 -0.67 22.41
C THR A 135 0.10 0.02 21.44
N LEU A 136 0.88 1.01 21.93
CA LEU A 136 1.95 1.63 21.13
C LEU A 136 3.03 0.64 20.73
N SER A 137 3.33 -0.36 21.57
CA SER A 137 4.26 -1.43 21.23
C SER A 137 3.76 -2.26 20.04
N GLN A 138 2.47 -2.61 20.04
CA GLN A 138 1.85 -3.29 18.89
C GLN A 138 1.83 -2.41 17.65
N LEU A 139 1.56 -1.10 17.79
CA LEU A 139 1.64 -0.17 16.67
C LEU A 139 3.04 -0.16 16.03
N SER A 140 4.09 -0.12 16.85
CA SER A 140 5.48 -0.18 16.38
C SER A 140 5.75 -1.46 15.55
N VAL A 141 5.32 -2.62 16.08
CA VAL A 141 5.49 -3.91 15.37
C VAL A 141 4.66 -3.96 14.09
N MET A 142 3.43 -3.44 14.09
CA MET A 142 2.56 -3.39 12.91
C MET A 142 3.15 -2.50 11.80
N THR A 143 3.82 -1.39 12.17
CA THR A 143 4.57 -0.56 11.21
C THR A 143 5.71 -1.37 10.57
N ALA A 144 6.52 -2.07 11.36
CA ALA A 144 7.58 -2.93 10.83
C ALA A 144 7.02 -4.06 9.93
N ALA A 145 5.92 -4.68 10.35
CA ALA A 145 5.22 -5.71 9.57
C ALA A 145 4.71 -5.17 8.22
N SER A 146 4.25 -3.91 8.16
CA SER A 146 3.84 -3.27 6.92
C SER A 146 5.01 -3.05 5.95
N TRP A 147 6.21 -2.75 6.47
CA TRP A 147 7.41 -2.60 5.64
C TRP A 147 7.87 -3.92 5.05
N LYS A 148 7.77 -5.02 5.81
CA LYS A 148 8.05 -6.37 5.29
C LYS A 148 7.17 -6.69 4.07
N VAL A 149 5.88 -6.37 4.14
CA VAL A 149 4.97 -6.62 3.00
C VAL A 149 5.24 -5.67 1.83
N ARG A 150 5.60 -4.42 2.11
CA ARG A 150 5.80 -3.38 1.11
C ARG A 150 7.15 -3.49 0.37
N PHE A 151 8.21 -3.88 1.05
CA PHE A 151 9.58 -3.82 0.54
C PHE A 151 10.35 -5.15 0.62
N ASP A 152 9.76 -6.20 1.22
CA ASP A 152 10.40 -7.49 1.47
C ASP A 152 11.70 -7.37 2.31
N VAL A 153 11.64 -6.51 3.35
CA VAL A 153 12.76 -6.24 4.30
C VAL A 153 12.41 -6.59 5.75
#